data_AF-A0A317EPG4-F1
#
_entry.id   AF-A0A317EPG4-F1
#
_cell.length_a   1.000
_cell.length_b   1.000
_cell.length_c   1.000
_cell.angle_alpha   90.00
_cell.angle_beta   90.00
_cell.angle_gamma   90.00
#
_symmetry.space_group_name_H-M   'P 1'
#
loop_
_entity.id
_entity.type
_entity.pdbx_description
1 polymer ?
#
loop_
_entity_poly.entity_id
_entity_poly.type
_entity_poly.pdbx_seq_one_letter_code
_entity_poly.pdbx_strand_id
1 'polypeptide(L)'
;MQTLQIEDDNFYKCCFTLGPEDIYKLDLEDNGPITNVIAGIDKHCYGTKLYDDEQGVTMEIFYINGERELRGDILQLDIYDKQYYELLFRFCDMLAKDYPGVDAIGAFNTFQKKLRGFLEKLKFCTVSSLELKVFKGRHTVMMSSAKRGVIKLDFIDPKEFYRDFFDNTSDNPIERGKEYVYLMVNTDTGLIKIGKCIDPIYRERTLHSKEPTVHLIALWCCGQQIEKELHKKFYQKRVRGEWFRLTIPDLVTLEKIMITKVSPN
;
A
#
# COMPACT_ATOMS: atom_id res chain seq x y z
N MET A 1 25.51 -4.64 3.29
CA MET A 1 25.81 -3.24 3.68
C MET A 1 26.11 -2.36 2.47
N GLN A 2 26.95 -2.78 1.50
CA GLN A 2 27.18 -2.03 0.25
C GLN A 2 25.97 -2.00 -0.72
N THR A 3 25.12 -3.03 -0.76
CA THR A 3 23.93 -3.07 -1.64
C THR A 3 22.84 -2.08 -1.22
N LEU A 4 22.57 -1.99 0.09
CA LEU A 4 21.59 -1.05 0.68
C LEU A 4 21.99 0.43 0.51
N GLN A 5 23.29 0.74 0.44
CA GLN A 5 23.75 2.12 0.20
C GLN A 5 23.57 2.59 -1.25
N ILE A 6 23.70 1.68 -2.23
CA ILE A 6 23.51 1.99 -3.66
C ILE A 6 22.01 2.17 -3.99
N GLU A 7 21.14 1.41 -3.31
CA GLU A 7 19.69 1.49 -3.44
C GLU A 7 19.11 2.81 -2.87
N ASP A 8 19.71 3.33 -1.79
CA ASP A 8 19.36 4.64 -1.23
C ASP A 8 19.72 5.80 -2.18
N ASP A 9 20.91 5.75 -2.79
CA ASP A 9 21.38 6.81 -3.70
C ASP A 9 20.54 6.95 -4.97
N ASN A 10 19.95 5.86 -5.47
CA ASN A 10 19.11 5.92 -6.67
C ASN A 10 17.73 6.50 -6.37
N PHE A 11 17.15 6.18 -5.21
CA PHE A 11 15.85 6.72 -4.82
C PHE A 11 15.88 8.25 -4.66
N TYR A 12 16.90 8.79 -3.99
CA TYR A 12 17.01 10.25 -3.80
C TYR A 12 17.38 11.03 -5.07
N LYS A 13 17.85 10.35 -6.14
CA LYS A 13 18.06 10.98 -7.44
C LYS A 13 16.78 11.19 -8.23
N CYS A 14 15.74 10.42 -7.94
CA CYS A 14 14.48 10.46 -8.68
C CYS A 14 13.28 10.91 -7.86
N CYS A 15 13.46 11.12 -6.55
CA CYS A 15 12.44 11.60 -5.62
C CYS A 15 12.74 13.04 -5.18
N PHE A 16 11.75 13.92 -5.26
CA PHE A 16 11.89 15.34 -4.94
C PHE A 16 10.69 15.83 -4.13
N THR A 17 10.96 16.70 -3.14
CA THR A 17 9.90 17.41 -2.41
C THR A 17 9.51 18.67 -3.17
N LEU A 18 8.21 18.93 -3.25
CA LEU A 18 7.62 20.07 -3.93
C LEU A 18 7.17 21.12 -2.90
N GLY A 19 7.69 22.34 -3.05
CA GLY A 19 7.19 23.51 -2.36
C GLY A 19 5.94 24.10 -3.04
N PRO A 20 5.30 25.12 -2.44
CA PRO A 20 4.14 25.79 -3.04
C PRO A 20 4.38 26.26 -4.48
N GLU A 21 5.52 26.90 -4.76
CA GLU A 21 5.86 27.41 -6.09
C GLU A 21 5.97 26.29 -7.15
N ASP A 22 6.53 25.13 -6.77
CA ASP A 22 6.63 23.98 -7.66
C ASP A 22 5.25 23.38 -7.94
N ILE A 23 4.38 23.35 -6.92
CA ILE A 23 3.00 22.89 -7.04
C ILE A 23 2.18 23.79 -7.96
N TYR A 24 2.30 25.12 -7.82
CA TYR A 24 1.63 26.07 -8.72
C TYR A 24 2.11 25.90 -10.17
N LYS A 25 3.41 25.64 -10.40
CA LYS A 25 3.91 25.32 -11.74
C LYS A 25 3.33 24.02 -12.27
N LEU A 26 3.24 22.99 -11.41
CA LEU A 26 2.70 21.69 -11.79
C LEU A 26 1.21 21.77 -12.15
N ASP A 27 0.45 22.63 -11.45
CA ASP A 27 -0.97 22.91 -11.68
C ASP A 27 -1.26 23.50 -13.08
N LEU A 28 -0.33 24.29 -13.64
CA LEU A 28 -0.49 24.89 -14.99
C LEU A 28 -0.71 23.84 -16.08
N GLU A 29 -0.20 22.63 -15.87
CA GLU A 29 -0.33 21.50 -16.80
C GLU A 29 -1.30 20.43 -16.29
N ASP A 30 -1.88 20.62 -15.11
CA ASP A 30 -2.81 19.67 -14.49
C ASP A 30 -4.24 19.89 -14.99
N ASN A 31 -5.02 18.80 -14.99
CA ASN A 31 -6.42 18.84 -15.44
C ASN A 31 -7.40 18.93 -14.25
N GLY A 32 -7.02 19.62 -13.16
CA GLY A 32 -7.90 20.00 -12.06
C GLY A 32 -7.64 19.37 -10.67
N PRO A 33 -7.14 18.13 -10.51
CA PRO A 33 -6.87 17.56 -9.19
C PRO A 33 -5.99 18.42 -8.28
N ILE A 34 -4.95 19.06 -8.82
CA ILE A 34 -4.07 19.96 -8.06
C ILE A 34 -4.82 21.23 -7.70
N THR A 35 -5.53 21.83 -8.68
CA THR A 35 -6.35 23.02 -8.48
C THR A 35 -7.36 22.83 -7.34
N ASN A 36 -7.99 21.66 -7.24
CA ASN A 36 -8.93 21.34 -6.16
C ASN A 36 -8.25 21.35 -4.78
N VAL A 37 -7.01 20.87 -4.70
CA VAL A 37 -6.23 20.90 -3.44
C VAL A 37 -5.83 22.32 -3.09
N ILE A 38 -5.35 23.10 -4.07
CA ILE A 38 -5.01 24.52 -3.90
C ILE A 38 -6.24 25.32 -3.43
N ALA A 39 -7.41 25.05 -4.01
CA ALA A 39 -8.66 25.71 -3.65
C ALA A 39 -9.26 25.23 -2.30
N GLY A 40 -8.66 24.21 -1.67
CA GLY A 40 -9.14 23.63 -0.42
C GLY A 40 -10.43 22.80 -0.57
N ILE A 41 -10.81 22.42 -1.79
CA ILE A 41 -11.95 21.53 -2.07
C ILE A 41 -11.58 20.10 -1.66
N ASP A 42 -10.41 19.65 -2.12
CA ASP A 42 -9.85 18.35 -1.77
C ASP A 42 -8.69 18.51 -0.79
N LYS A 43 -8.55 17.57 0.13
CA LYS A 43 -7.46 17.59 1.13
C LYS A 43 -6.11 17.27 0.51
N HIS A 44 -6.11 16.36 -0.46
CA HIS A 44 -4.92 15.86 -1.13
C HIS A 44 -5.28 15.27 -2.49
N CYS A 45 -4.31 15.10 -3.37
CA CYS A 45 -4.48 14.41 -4.63
C CYS A 45 -3.30 13.49 -4.95
N TYR A 46 -3.59 12.41 -5.67
CA TYR A 46 -2.59 11.54 -6.31
C TYR A 46 -2.59 11.84 -7.81
N GLY A 47 -1.44 12.10 -8.38
CA GLY A 47 -1.31 12.41 -9.80
C GLY A 47 -0.20 11.62 -10.48
N THR A 48 -0.33 11.50 -11.79
CA THR A 48 0.66 10.82 -12.63
C THR A 48 0.70 11.51 -13.99
N LYS A 49 1.89 11.79 -14.50
CA LYS A 49 2.13 12.21 -15.89
C LYS A 49 2.94 11.13 -16.58
N LEU A 50 2.66 10.90 -17.86
CA LEU A 50 3.35 9.92 -18.69
C LEU A 50 3.91 10.63 -19.90
N TYR A 51 5.22 10.52 -20.09
CA TYR A 51 5.95 11.06 -21.22
C TYR A 51 6.40 9.89 -22.08
N ASP A 52 6.10 9.98 -23.36
CA ASP A 52 6.37 8.95 -24.34
C ASP A 52 7.08 9.61 -25.52
N ASP A 53 8.40 9.58 -25.47
CA ASP A 53 9.30 10.25 -26.40
C ASP A 53 10.30 9.26 -27.01
N GLU A 54 11.26 9.78 -27.80
CA GLU A 54 12.27 8.96 -28.45
C GLU A 54 13.21 8.25 -27.45
N GLN A 55 13.28 8.70 -26.20
CA GLN A 55 14.13 8.15 -25.15
C GLN A 55 13.44 7.03 -24.36
N GLY A 56 12.12 6.93 -24.43
CA GLY A 56 11.34 5.86 -23.82
C GLY A 56 10.03 6.35 -23.23
N VAL A 57 9.48 5.54 -22.33
CA VAL A 57 8.25 5.89 -21.60
C VAL A 57 8.61 6.19 -20.16
N THR A 58 8.69 7.48 -19.82
CA THR A 58 8.96 7.94 -18.46
C THR A 58 7.68 8.40 -17.79
N MET A 59 7.64 8.29 -16.47
CA MET A 59 6.48 8.56 -15.65
C MET A 59 6.87 9.46 -14.50
N GLU A 60 6.12 10.54 -14.30
CA GLU A 60 6.17 11.32 -13.08
C GLU A 60 4.95 10.96 -12.23
N ILE A 61 5.18 10.75 -10.94
CA ILE A 61 4.18 10.33 -9.97
C ILE A 61 4.25 11.30 -8.81
N PHE A 62 3.15 11.94 -8.46
CA PHE A 62 3.15 12.94 -7.40
C PHE A 62 1.99 12.77 -6.43
N TYR A 63 2.25 13.22 -5.20
CA TYR A 63 1.25 13.37 -4.15
C TYR A 63 1.32 14.79 -3.62
N ILE A 64 0.17 15.46 -3.53
CA ILE A 64 0.06 16.84 -3.04
C ILE A 64 -0.95 16.88 -1.91
N ASN A 65 -0.61 17.58 -0.84
CA ASN A 65 -1.43 17.74 0.36
C ASN A 65 -1.64 19.23 0.67
N GLY A 66 -2.87 19.59 1.04
CA GLY A 66 -3.28 20.94 1.41
C GLY A 66 -3.78 21.10 2.85
N GLU A 67 -3.83 20.04 3.67
CA GLU A 67 -4.48 20.11 5.00
C GLU A 67 -3.81 21.02 6.04
N ARG A 68 -2.51 21.27 5.93
CA ARG A 68 -1.75 22.12 6.88
C ARG A 68 -0.93 23.18 6.16
N GLU A 69 -0.17 22.72 5.19
CA GLU A 69 0.70 23.50 4.34
C GLU A 69 0.64 22.85 2.96
N LEU A 70 0.59 23.69 1.92
CA LEU A 70 0.64 23.21 0.54
C LEU A 70 2.04 22.66 0.26
N ARG A 71 2.13 21.33 0.23
CA ARG A 71 3.39 20.62 -0.01
C ARG A 71 3.10 19.31 -0.73
N GLY A 72 4.10 18.76 -1.39
CA GLY A 72 3.98 17.47 -2.04
C GLY A 72 5.33 16.81 -2.24
N ASP A 73 5.29 15.62 -2.81
CA ASP A 73 6.48 14.91 -3.27
C ASP A 73 6.20 14.33 -4.65
N ILE A 74 7.24 14.23 -5.45
CA ILE A 74 7.21 13.70 -6.82
C ILE A 74 8.33 12.67 -6.99
N LEU A 75 8.03 11.64 -7.77
CA LEU A 75 8.93 10.57 -8.16
C LEU A 75 8.92 10.43 -9.68
N GLN A 76 10.09 10.46 -10.30
CA GLN A 76 10.26 10.24 -11.73
C GLN A 76 10.85 8.84 -12.00
N LEU A 77 10.18 8.03 -12.82
CA LEU A 77 10.61 6.66 -13.12
C LEU A 77 10.55 6.36 -14.61
N ASP A 78 11.43 5.49 -15.09
CA ASP A 78 11.25 4.79 -16.36
C ASP A 78 10.39 3.53 -16.11
N ILE A 79 9.33 3.31 -16.89
CA ILE A 79 8.44 2.16 -16.71
C ILE A 79 9.10 0.81 -17.03
N TYR A 80 10.24 0.84 -17.73
CA TYR A 80 11.04 -0.34 -18.06
C TYR A 80 12.22 -0.54 -17.09
N ASP A 81 12.38 0.34 -16.10
CA ASP A 81 13.37 0.15 -15.06
C ASP A 81 13.06 -1.15 -14.27
N LYS A 82 14.10 -1.96 -14.07
CA LYS A 82 14.00 -3.19 -13.26
C LYS A 82 13.65 -2.89 -11.80
N GLN A 83 14.01 -1.69 -11.31
CA GLN A 83 13.73 -1.22 -9.94
C GLN A 83 12.42 -0.44 -9.83
N TYR A 84 11.66 -0.27 -10.93
CA TYR A 84 10.42 0.52 -10.96
C TYR A 84 9.48 0.25 -9.78
N TYR A 85 9.15 -1.01 -9.53
CA TYR A 85 8.21 -1.39 -8.47
C TYR A 85 8.75 -1.12 -7.06
N GLU A 86 10.04 -1.36 -6.87
CA GLU A 86 10.71 -1.14 -5.58
C GLU A 86 10.77 0.36 -5.26
N LEU A 87 11.19 1.18 -6.23
CA LEU A 87 11.26 2.63 -6.07
C LEU A 87 9.88 3.24 -5.83
N LEU A 88 8.86 2.79 -6.57
CA LEU A 88 7.48 3.24 -6.35
C LEU A 88 6.95 2.83 -4.98
N PHE A 89 7.17 1.59 -4.54
CA PHE A 89 6.72 1.16 -3.23
C PHE A 89 7.42 1.92 -2.11
N ARG A 90 8.73 2.15 -2.26
CA ARG A 90 9.53 2.96 -1.34
C ARG A 90 9.02 4.40 -1.24
N PHE A 91 8.65 5.00 -2.38
CA PHE A 91 7.99 6.31 -2.41
C PHE A 91 6.67 6.28 -1.64
N CYS A 92 5.84 5.26 -1.82
CA CYS A 92 4.58 5.14 -1.11
C CYS A 92 4.75 4.94 0.41
N ASP A 93 5.77 4.19 0.84
CA ASP A 93 6.13 4.03 2.25
C ASP A 93 6.65 5.35 2.86
N MET A 94 7.43 6.14 2.09
CA MET A 94 7.81 7.50 2.47
C MET A 94 6.57 8.39 2.65
N LEU A 95 5.66 8.41 1.67
CA LEU A 95 4.42 9.18 1.77
C LEU A 95 3.59 8.80 3.01
N ALA A 96 3.48 7.51 3.33
CA ALA A 96 2.76 7.04 4.51
C ALA A 96 3.39 7.48 5.85
N LYS A 97 4.70 7.75 5.87
CA LYS A 97 5.41 8.30 7.04
C LYS A 97 5.19 9.80 7.17
N ASP A 98 5.27 10.52 6.05
CA ASP A 98 5.30 11.97 6.05
C ASP A 98 3.89 12.59 6.09
N TYR A 99 2.90 11.91 5.50
CA TYR A 99 1.53 12.42 5.36
C TYR A 99 0.54 11.57 6.17
N PRO A 100 0.01 12.11 7.29
CA PRO A 100 -1.03 11.44 8.05
C PRO A 100 -2.24 11.12 7.17
N GLY A 101 -2.65 9.86 7.14
CA GLY A 101 -3.81 9.42 6.37
C GLY A 101 -3.47 8.67 5.08
N VAL A 102 -2.23 8.77 4.60
CA VAL A 102 -1.76 7.95 3.48
C VAL A 102 -1.57 6.50 3.94
N ASP A 103 -2.02 5.57 3.10
CA ASP A 103 -1.75 4.14 3.21
C ASP A 103 -0.82 3.74 2.06
N ALA A 104 0.33 3.12 2.36
CA ALA A 104 1.37 2.85 1.37
C ALA A 104 0.86 1.91 0.24
N ILE A 105 0.11 0.87 0.60
CA ILE A 105 -0.42 -0.09 -0.36
C ILE A 105 -1.52 0.55 -1.22
N GLY A 106 -2.42 1.30 -0.61
CA GLY A 106 -3.47 2.06 -1.27
C GLY A 106 -2.89 3.10 -2.23
N ALA A 107 -1.86 3.83 -1.82
CA ALA A 107 -1.14 4.79 -2.66
C ALA A 107 -0.48 4.10 -3.86
N PHE A 108 0.26 3.02 -3.62
CA PHE A 108 0.91 2.23 -4.67
C PHE A 108 -0.10 1.76 -5.72
N ASN A 109 -1.20 1.12 -5.28
CA ASN A 109 -2.24 0.65 -6.18
C ASN A 109 -2.95 1.81 -6.89
N THR A 110 -3.10 2.97 -6.26
CA THR A 110 -3.68 4.16 -6.88
C THR A 110 -2.82 4.66 -8.03
N PHE A 111 -1.50 4.72 -7.85
CA PHE A 111 -0.56 5.08 -8.91
C PHE A 111 -0.55 4.05 -10.05
N GLN A 112 -0.56 2.75 -9.73
CA GLN A 112 -0.68 1.69 -10.73
C GLN A 112 -1.98 1.79 -11.55
N LYS A 113 -3.13 2.09 -10.92
CA LYS A 113 -4.40 2.31 -11.64
C LYS A 113 -4.31 3.49 -12.60
N LYS A 114 -3.69 4.60 -12.17
CA LYS A 114 -3.51 5.77 -13.02
C LYS A 114 -2.58 5.48 -14.19
N LEU A 115 -1.43 4.83 -13.95
CA LEU A 115 -0.52 4.38 -15.00
C LEU A 115 -1.24 3.52 -16.03
N ARG A 116 -2.02 2.53 -15.57
CA ARG A 116 -2.85 1.67 -16.43
C ARG A 116 -3.70 2.50 -17.39
N GLY A 117 -4.42 3.49 -16.87
CA GLY A 117 -5.26 4.37 -17.67
C GLY A 117 -4.49 5.18 -18.72
N PHE A 118 -3.28 5.65 -18.41
CA PHE A 118 -2.43 6.34 -19.38
C PHE A 118 -1.88 5.40 -20.47
N LEU A 119 -1.38 4.23 -20.08
CA LEU A 119 -0.87 3.23 -21.03
C LEU A 119 -1.96 2.75 -22.01
N GLU A 120 -3.17 2.52 -21.52
CA GLU A 120 -4.31 2.13 -22.37
C GLU A 120 -4.70 3.25 -23.35
N LYS A 121 -4.67 4.51 -22.93
CA LYS A 121 -4.85 5.67 -23.83
C LYS A 121 -3.79 5.71 -24.93
N LEU A 122 -2.54 5.36 -24.58
CA LEU A 122 -1.42 5.20 -25.52
C LEU A 122 -1.49 3.93 -26.38
N LYS A 123 -2.57 3.14 -26.31
CA LYS A 123 -2.80 1.92 -27.11
C LYS A 123 -1.92 0.73 -26.75
N PHE A 124 -1.38 0.70 -25.53
CA PHE A 124 -0.88 -0.54 -24.93
C PHE A 124 -2.04 -1.40 -24.44
N CYS A 125 -1.87 -2.71 -24.48
CA CYS A 125 -2.69 -3.63 -23.68
C CYS A 125 -2.04 -3.77 -22.32
N THR A 126 -2.80 -3.61 -21.25
CA THR A 126 -2.29 -3.83 -19.90
C THR A 126 -2.90 -5.10 -19.32
N VAL A 127 -2.12 -5.79 -18.51
CA VAL A 127 -2.59 -6.94 -17.74
C VAL A 127 -2.05 -6.84 -16.31
N SER A 128 -2.90 -7.05 -15.33
CA SER A 128 -2.51 -6.98 -13.92
C SER A 128 -2.04 -8.33 -13.38
N SER A 129 -1.15 -8.30 -12.39
CA SER A 129 -0.76 -9.48 -11.61
C SER A 129 -1.97 -10.22 -11.01
N LEU A 130 -2.99 -9.48 -10.56
CA LEU A 130 -4.20 -10.03 -9.96
C LEU A 130 -5.08 -10.77 -10.97
N GLU A 131 -5.25 -10.23 -12.18
CA GLU A 131 -5.96 -10.92 -13.27
C GLU A 131 -5.23 -12.22 -13.67
N LEU A 132 -3.90 -12.18 -13.70
CA LEU A 132 -3.08 -13.36 -14.05
C LEU A 132 -3.11 -14.47 -13.00
N LYS A 133 -3.37 -14.16 -11.72
CA LYS A 133 -3.44 -15.18 -10.65
C LYS A 133 -4.44 -16.30 -10.95
N VAL A 134 -5.56 -15.99 -11.60
CA VAL A 134 -6.61 -16.97 -11.96
C VAL A 134 -6.12 -18.03 -12.97
N PHE A 135 -5.08 -17.70 -13.72
CA PHE A 135 -4.49 -18.57 -14.74
C PHE A 135 -3.20 -19.25 -14.27
N LYS A 136 -2.79 -19.08 -13.02
CA LYS A 136 -1.57 -19.72 -12.48
C LYS A 136 -1.65 -21.24 -12.65
N GLY A 137 -0.63 -21.83 -13.28
CA GLY A 137 -0.57 -23.27 -13.59
C GLY A 137 -1.40 -23.71 -14.79
N ARG A 138 -2.04 -22.79 -15.51
CA ARG A 138 -2.77 -23.06 -16.76
C ARG A 138 -1.96 -22.57 -17.95
N HIS A 139 -1.99 -23.32 -19.04
CA HIS A 139 -1.43 -22.89 -20.32
C HIS A 139 -2.50 -22.09 -21.04
N THR A 140 -2.47 -20.75 -20.89
CA THR A 140 -3.45 -19.85 -21.48
C THR A 140 -2.79 -18.98 -22.53
N VAL A 141 -3.41 -18.87 -23.71
CA VAL A 141 -2.98 -17.97 -24.77
C VAL A 141 -3.81 -16.69 -24.68
N MET A 142 -3.14 -15.54 -24.55
CA MET A 142 -3.77 -14.23 -24.60
C MET A 142 -3.47 -13.58 -25.95
N MET A 143 -4.51 -13.30 -26.71
CA MET A 143 -4.42 -12.57 -27.98
C MET A 143 -4.81 -11.12 -27.72
N SER A 144 -3.93 -10.19 -28.09
CA SER A 144 -4.19 -8.76 -27.95
C SER A 144 -4.13 -8.08 -29.31
N SER A 145 -5.11 -7.22 -29.59
CA SER A 145 -5.14 -6.35 -30.77
C SER A 145 -4.43 -5.00 -30.53
N ALA A 146 -3.77 -4.84 -29.37
CA ALA A 146 -3.06 -3.61 -29.05
C ALA A 146 -1.89 -3.37 -30.00
N LYS A 147 -1.74 -2.10 -30.40
CA LYS A 147 -0.80 -1.70 -31.45
C LYS A 147 0.64 -1.58 -30.97
N ARG A 148 0.85 -1.39 -29.66
CA ARG A 148 2.17 -1.09 -29.07
C ARG A 148 2.72 -2.20 -28.17
N GLY A 149 1.97 -3.28 -27.99
CA GLY A 149 2.37 -4.42 -27.17
C GLY A 149 1.58 -4.55 -25.87
N VAL A 150 2.08 -5.43 -25.00
CA VAL A 150 1.45 -5.79 -23.72
C VAL A 150 2.37 -5.41 -22.57
N ILE A 151 1.83 -4.70 -21.58
CA ILE A 151 2.55 -4.32 -20.36
C ILE A 151 1.88 -5.02 -19.17
N LYS A 152 2.69 -5.73 -18.38
CA LYS A 152 2.26 -6.29 -17.10
C LYS A 152 2.42 -5.24 -16.01
N LEU A 153 1.35 -4.97 -15.27
CA LEU A 153 1.35 -4.11 -14.09
C LEU A 153 1.17 -4.94 -12.83
N ASP A 154 2.08 -4.80 -11.87
CA ASP A 154 1.96 -5.46 -10.58
C ASP A 154 1.11 -4.62 -9.62
N PHE A 155 0.02 -5.23 -9.15
CA PHE A 155 -0.83 -4.72 -8.08
C PHE A 155 -0.61 -5.52 -6.81
N ILE A 156 -0.70 -4.85 -5.67
CA ILE A 156 -0.60 -5.46 -4.35
C ILE A 156 -2.02 -5.80 -3.89
N ASP A 157 -2.27 -7.08 -3.59
CA ASP A 157 -3.46 -7.46 -2.84
C ASP A 157 -3.19 -7.18 -1.36
N PRO A 158 -3.89 -6.23 -0.70
CA PRO A 158 -3.56 -5.86 0.67
C PRO A 158 -3.73 -7.03 1.65
N LYS A 159 -4.75 -7.88 1.45
CA LYS A 159 -5.01 -9.04 2.31
C LYS A 159 -3.86 -10.02 2.23
N GLU A 160 -3.47 -10.41 1.03
CA GLU A 160 -2.39 -11.39 0.82
C GLU A 160 -1.05 -10.80 1.25
N PHE A 161 -0.79 -9.51 0.96
CA PHE A 161 0.43 -8.82 1.40
C PHE A 161 0.62 -8.92 2.93
N TYR A 162 -0.42 -8.57 3.71
CA TYR A 162 -0.29 -8.62 5.16
C TYR A 162 -0.23 -10.05 5.71
N ARG A 163 -0.90 -11.01 5.08
CA ARG A 163 -0.79 -12.42 5.48
C ARG A 163 0.62 -12.95 5.26
N ASP A 164 1.18 -12.69 4.09
CA ASP A 164 2.56 -13.05 3.76
C ASP A 164 3.55 -12.33 4.69
N PHE A 165 3.27 -11.07 5.04
CA PHE A 165 4.09 -10.31 6.00
C PHE A 165 4.15 -10.97 7.38
N PHE A 166 3.06 -11.57 7.86
CA PHE A 166 3.00 -12.24 9.17
C PHE A 166 3.08 -13.77 9.06
N ASP A 167 3.89 -14.27 8.12
CA ASP A 167 4.17 -15.70 7.91
C ASP A 167 2.91 -16.58 7.80
N ASN A 168 1.83 -16.04 7.25
CA ASN A 168 0.54 -16.72 7.09
C ASN A 168 0.00 -17.32 8.40
N THR A 169 0.29 -16.68 9.54
CA THR A 169 -0.19 -17.12 10.87
C THR A 169 -1.71 -17.18 10.98
N SER A 170 -2.45 -16.49 10.10
CA SER A 170 -3.92 -16.59 10.00
C SER A 170 -4.41 -18.00 9.68
N ASP A 171 -3.58 -18.83 9.05
CA ASP A 171 -3.94 -20.17 8.58
C ASP A 171 -3.60 -21.26 9.61
N ASN A 172 -3.05 -20.86 10.76
CA ASN A 172 -2.73 -21.77 11.86
C ASN A 172 -3.98 -22.48 12.39
N PRO A 173 -3.88 -23.76 12.78
CA PRO A 173 -5.00 -24.50 13.33
C PRO A 173 -5.49 -23.87 14.63
N ILE A 174 -6.82 -23.76 14.76
CA ILE A 174 -7.47 -23.19 15.94
C ILE A 174 -7.78 -24.31 16.94
N GLU A 175 -7.29 -24.15 18.16
CA GLU A 175 -7.52 -25.02 19.29
C GLU A 175 -8.68 -24.51 20.14
N ARG A 176 -9.60 -25.43 20.48
CA ARG A 176 -10.79 -25.08 21.27
C ARG A 176 -10.41 -24.71 22.71
N GLY A 177 -10.95 -23.60 23.20
CA GLY A 177 -10.75 -23.14 24.58
C GLY A 177 -9.43 -22.40 24.81
N LYS A 178 -8.67 -22.12 23.75
CA LYS A 178 -7.52 -21.22 23.79
C LYS A 178 -7.92 -19.78 23.51
N GLU A 179 -7.06 -18.86 23.93
CA GLU A 179 -7.20 -17.44 23.67
C GLU A 179 -6.31 -17.03 22.50
N TYR A 180 -6.80 -16.06 21.73
CA TYR A 180 -6.12 -15.59 20.55
C TYR A 180 -6.06 -14.06 20.52
N VAL A 181 -4.93 -13.55 20.02
CA VAL A 181 -4.80 -12.18 19.53
C VAL A 181 -4.76 -12.23 18.00
N TYR A 182 -5.49 -11.33 17.36
CA TYR A 182 -5.61 -11.30 15.91
C TYR A 182 -5.38 -9.90 15.35
N LEU A 183 -4.96 -9.86 14.09
CA LEU A 183 -5.01 -8.66 13.26
C LEU A 183 -6.02 -8.84 12.15
N MET A 184 -6.77 -7.79 11.88
CA MET A 184 -7.58 -7.68 10.66
C MET A 184 -7.24 -6.40 9.92
N VAL A 185 -7.22 -6.43 8.59
CA VAL A 185 -7.09 -5.23 7.75
C VAL A 185 -8.45 -4.86 7.18
N ASN A 186 -8.79 -3.58 7.16
CA ASN A 186 -9.84 -3.06 6.29
C ASN A 186 -9.18 -2.62 4.96
N THR A 187 -9.45 -3.34 3.87
CA THR A 187 -8.77 -3.15 2.58
C THR A 187 -9.14 -1.84 1.87
N ASP A 188 -10.23 -1.18 2.26
CA ASP A 188 -10.61 0.12 1.70
C ASP A 188 -9.82 1.27 2.34
N THR A 189 -9.46 1.13 3.61
CA THR A 189 -8.86 2.21 4.42
C THR A 189 -7.41 1.97 4.82
N GLY A 190 -6.91 0.74 4.67
CA GLY A 190 -5.61 0.30 5.16
C GLY A 190 -5.51 0.22 6.69
N LEU A 191 -6.61 0.48 7.42
CA LEU A 191 -6.59 0.43 8.88
C LEU A 191 -6.46 -1.00 9.37
N ILE A 192 -5.66 -1.19 10.42
CA ILE A 192 -5.44 -2.48 11.05
C ILE A 192 -6.13 -2.51 12.40
N LYS A 193 -6.96 -3.51 12.60
CA LYS A 193 -7.62 -3.81 13.87
C LYS A 193 -6.74 -4.75 14.67
N ILE A 194 -6.45 -4.39 15.92
CA ILE A 194 -5.81 -5.28 16.89
C ILE A 194 -6.89 -5.77 17.84
N GLY A 195 -7.19 -7.07 17.82
CA GLY A 195 -8.26 -7.63 18.62
C GLY A 195 -7.90 -8.95 19.30
N LYS A 196 -8.84 -9.45 20.09
CA LYS A 196 -8.73 -10.74 20.78
C LYS A 196 -10.02 -11.55 20.63
N CYS A 197 -9.91 -12.87 20.65
CA CYS A 197 -11.04 -13.77 20.57
C CYS A 197 -10.74 -15.14 21.18
N ILE A 198 -11.80 -15.92 21.40
CA ILE A 198 -11.74 -17.35 21.74
C ILE A 198 -12.13 -18.20 20.52
N ASP A 199 -12.95 -17.63 19.62
CA ASP A 199 -13.34 -18.25 18.34
C ASP A 199 -13.05 -17.28 17.18
N PRO A 200 -11.88 -17.41 16.53
CA PRO A 200 -11.49 -16.58 15.40
C PRO A 200 -12.40 -16.73 14.17
N ILE A 201 -12.88 -17.94 13.88
CA ILE A 201 -13.74 -18.23 12.71
C ILE A 201 -15.09 -17.52 12.86
N TYR A 202 -15.73 -17.64 14.02
CA TYR A 202 -16.97 -16.94 14.29
C TYR A 202 -16.78 -15.42 14.26
N ARG A 203 -15.63 -14.93 14.74
CA ARG A 203 -15.31 -13.51 14.78
C ARG A 203 -15.17 -12.89 13.40
N GLU A 204 -14.45 -13.53 12.49
CA GLU A 204 -14.30 -13.06 11.10
C GLU A 204 -15.66 -13.03 10.38
N ARG A 205 -16.43 -14.13 10.46
CA ARG A 205 -17.78 -14.20 9.85
C ARG A 205 -18.73 -13.10 10.33
N THR A 206 -18.68 -12.78 11.62
CA THR A 206 -19.53 -11.74 12.23
C THR A 206 -19.12 -10.33 11.81
N LEU A 207 -17.85 -10.11 11.48
CA LEU A 207 -17.39 -8.82 10.99
C LEU A 207 -17.66 -8.65 9.49
N HIS A 208 -17.44 -9.69 8.69
CA HIS A 208 -17.78 -9.69 7.25
C HIS A 208 -19.25 -9.37 6.97
N SER A 209 -20.17 -9.76 7.84
CA SER A 209 -21.60 -9.43 7.67
C SER A 209 -21.90 -7.93 7.82
N LYS A 210 -20.98 -7.15 8.40
CA LYS A 210 -21.10 -5.70 8.58
C LYS A 210 -20.17 -4.92 7.65
N GLU A 211 -18.95 -5.39 7.47
CA GLU A 211 -17.92 -4.77 6.64
C GLU A 211 -17.22 -5.86 5.82
N PRO A 212 -17.62 -6.10 4.55
CA PRO A 212 -17.08 -7.20 3.74
C PRO A 212 -15.61 -7.00 3.34
N THR A 213 -15.06 -5.80 3.53
CA THR A 213 -13.68 -5.43 3.19
C THR A 213 -12.70 -5.62 4.36
N VAL A 214 -13.15 -6.23 5.47
CA VAL A 214 -12.32 -6.49 6.65
C VAL A 214 -11.85 -7.94 6.65
N HIS A 215 -10.56 -8.22 6.54
CA HIS A 215 -10.04 -9.59 6.46
C HIS A 215 -9.07 -9.93 7.60
N LEU A 216 -9.09 -11.19 8.08
CA LEU A 216 -8.07 -11.70 8.99
C LEU A 216 -6.73 -11.83 8.27
N ILE A 217 -5.69 -11.20 8.83
CA ILE A 217 -4.32 -11.18 8.27
C ILE A 217 -3.29 -11.87 9.17
N ALA A 218 -3.55 -11.97 10.47
CA ALA A 218 -2.66 -12.65 11.40
C ALA A 218 -3.42 -13.16 12.64
N LEU A 219 -2.96 -14.27 13.21
CA LEU A 219 -3.60 -14.93 14.35
C LEU A 219 -2.55 -15.65 15.22
N TRP A 220 -2.51 -15.33 16.51
CA TRP A 220 -1.60 -15.95 17.47
C TRP A 220 -2.35 -16.50 18.67
N CYS A 221 -2.03 -17.74 19.06
CA CYS A 221 -2.53 -18.38 20.28
C CYS A 221 -1.76 -17.84 21.48
N CYS A 222 -2.33 -16.87 22.20
CA CYS A 222 -1.66 -16.22 23.31
C CYS A 222 -2.63 -15.50 24.26
N GLY A 223 -2.14 -15.15 25.45
CA GLY A 223 -2.95 -14.51 26.49
C GLY A 223 -3.42 -13.10 26.10
N GLN A 224 -4.63 -12.74 26.53
CA GLN A 224 -5.26 -11.44 26.21
C GLN A 224 -4.46 -10.21 26.68
N GLN A 225 -3.48 -10.38 27.58
CA GLN A 225 -2.62 -9.28 28.05
C GLN A 225 -1.78 -8.70 26.90
N ILE A 226 -1.42 -9.51 25.91
CA ILE A 226 -0.61 -9.06 24.76
C ILE A 226 -1.40 -8.04 23.93
N GLU A 227 -2.70 -8.22 23.73
CA GLU A 227 -3.55 -7.23 23.04
C GLU A 227 -3.50 -5.86 23.73
N LYS A 228 -3.58 -5.83 25.07
CA LYS A 228 -3.46 -4.59 25.84
C LYS A 228 -2.07 -3.94 25.69
N GLU A 229 -1.01 -4.74 25.66
CA GLU A 229 0.36 -4.24 25.42
C GLU A 229 0.48 -3.60 24.03
N LEU A 230 -0.04 -4.25 22.99
CA LEU A 230 -0.04 -3.73 21.63
C LEU A 230 -0.85 -2.44 21.52
N HIS A 231 -2.03 -2.38 22.14
CA HIS A 231 -2.86 -1.18 22.18
C HIS A 231 -2.15 -0.01 22.87
N LYS A 232 -1.41 -0.28 23.94
CA LYS A 232 -0.60 0.73 24.63
C LYS A 232 0.58 1.16 23.77
N LYS A 233 1.26 0.22 23.12
CA LYS A 233 2.43 0.48 22.24
C LYS A 233 2.06 1.38 21.07
N PHE A 234 0.91 1.16 20.44
CA PHE A 234 0.45 1.88 19.26
C PHE A 234 -0.63 2.93 19.55
N TYR A 235 -0.77 3.36 20.81
CA TYR A 235 -1.84 4.29 21.23
C TYR A 235 -1.89 5.57 20.38
N GLN A 236 -0.72 6.16 20.05
CA GLN A 236 -0.63 7.37 19.22
C GLN A 236 -1.06 7.17 17.76
N LYS A 237 -1.16 5.91 17.31
CA LYS A 237 -1.59 5.53 15.95
C LYS A 237 -3.05 5.09 15.91
N ARG A 238 -3.75 5.11 17.05
CA ARG A 238 -5.16 4.72 17.13
C ARG A 238 -6.03 5.77 16.43
N VAL A 239 -6.86 5.31 15.50
CA VAL A 239 -7.80 6.18 14.77
C VAL A 239 -9.18 6.14 15.43
N ARG A 240 -9.72 4.94 15.68
CA ARG A 240 -11.03 4.76 16.34
C ARG A 240 -11.15 3.38 16.96
N GLY A 241 -11.65 3.28 18.20
CA GLY A 241 -11.82 2.01 18.88
C GLY A 241 -10.53 1.18 18.90
N GLU A 242 -10.57 0.02 18.26
CA GLU A 242 -9.44 -0.92 18.14
C GLU A 242 -8.73 -0.84 16.78
N TRP A 243 -8.98 0.22 15.98
CA TRP A 243 -8.40 0.43 14.65
C TRP A 243 -7.23 1.42 14.71
N PHE A 244 -6.13 1.03 14.09
CA PHE A 244 -4.85 1.73 14.08
C PHE A 244 -4.37 1.96 12.65
N ARG A 245 -3.69 3.09 12.44
CA ARG A 245 -2.98 3.37 11.19
C ARG A 245 -1.50 3.04 11.40
N LEU A 246 -1.14 1.79 11.08
CA LEU A 246 0.22 1.27 11.25
C LEU A 246 0.98 1.37 9.93
N THR A 247 2.21 1.90 10.00
CA THR A 247 3.16 1.94 8.88
C THR A 247 3.94 0.62 8.78
N ILE A 248 4.67 0.38 7.69
CA ILE A 248 5.50 -0.84 7.56
C ILE A 248 6.49 -1.00 8.74
N PRO A 249 7.20 0.05 9.20
CA PRO A 249 8.02 -0.04 10.42
C PRO A 249 7.25 -0.40 11.70
N ASP A 250 5.99 0.05 11.83
CA ASP A 250 5.14 -0.31 12.95
C ASP A 250 4.81 -1.82 12.91
N LEU A 251 4.57 -2.38 11.72
CA LEU A 251 4.30 -3.81 11.53
C LEU A 251 5.51 -4.67 11.85
N VAL A 252 6.71 -4.26 11.42
CA VAL A 252 7.97 -4.91 11.82
C VAL A 252 8.14 -4.90 13.35
N THR A 253 7.78 -3.78 13.98
CA THR A 253 7.82 -3.68 15.45
C THR A 253 6.80 -4.60 16.11
N LEU A 254 5.59 -4.67 15.57
CA LEU A 254 4.52 -5.54 16.05
C LEU A 254 4.92 -7.00 15.95
N GLU A 255 5.41 -7.43 14.79
CA GLU A 255 5.88 -8.80 14.54
C GLU A 255 6.97 -9.20 15.52
N LYS A 256 7.98 -8.34 15.74
CA LYS A 256 9.05 -8.59 16.73
C LYS A 256 8.50 -8.80 18.14
N ILE A 257 7.49 -8.00 18.54
CA ILE A 257 6.82 -8.18 19.84
C ILE A 257 6.14 -9.55 19.88
N MET A 258 5.42 -9.93 18.82
CA MET A 258 4.72 -11.21 18.76
C MET A 258 5.68 -12.40 18.81
N ILE A 259 6.75 -12.39 18.01
CA ILE A 259 7.79 -13.44 18.04
C ILE A 259 8.36 -13.57 19.46
N THR A 260 8.75 -12.46 20.08
CA THR A 260 9.37 -12.48 21.42
C THR A 260 8.42 -13.01 22.51
N LYS A 261 7.11 -12.82 22.35
CA LYS A 261 6.10 -13.11 23.38
C LYS A 261 5.34 -14.42 23.16
N VAL A 262 5.31 -14.94 21.94
CA VAL A 262 4.53 -16.12 21.54
C VAL A 262 5.42 -17.32 21.22
N SER A 263 6.70 -17.12 20.91
CA SER A 263 7.62 -18.25 20.75
C SER A 263 7.77 -19.03 22.06
N PRO A 264 7.71 -20.37 22.01
CA PRO A 264 7.91 -21.20 23.19
C PRO A 264 9.37 -21.09 23.65
N ASN A 265 9.57 -20.92 24.96
CA ASN A 265 10.77 -21.48 25.61
C ASN A 265 10.66 -23.00 25.63
#